data_AF-A0A7I8JMR9-F1
#
_entry.id   AF-A0A7I8JMR9-F1
#
_cell.length_a   1.000
_cell.length_b   1.000
_cell.length_c   1.000
_cell.angle_alpha   90.00
_cell.angle_beta   90.00
_cell.angle_gamma   90.00
#
_symmetry.space_group_name_H-M   'P 1'
#
loop_
_entity.id
_entity.type
_entity.pdbx_description
1 polymer ?
#
loop_
_entity_poly.entity_id
_entity_poly.type
_entity_poly.pdbx_seq_one_letter_code
_entity_poly.pdbx_strand_id
1 'polypeptide(L)'
;MQRAAKEIRKQGQMGIERPLEPPKNGLLVPDLVPVAYEVLDQWKELVRGLKQLLNFVPIYGCRYCSEVHVGLVGHQIPDCLGSGNGQRRSLHSWVRGSINDVLLPIESYHVFDPFGRRIKHEHRFDYDRIPAIVELCIQAGVDIPEYPSRRRTQPIRMMGKKVIDHGGHVEDPQPYRSREEDSMALLSELDTFGPPTADCPPETDRQRLAERTLKAYSSVRRGLRLLMRKYTVKCCGYCSEVHVGPFGHDVKLCGAFKHQWRDGPAPNYVWHVRDPVGPPLTAALKRFYGKAPAVVEMCVQAAPPSRRPTAQ
;
A
#
# COMPACT_ATOMS: atom_id res chain seq x y z
N MET A 1 -26.87 -8.49 4.66
CA MET A 1 -25.88 -9.33 5.37
C MET A 1 -26.50 -10.34 6.35
N GLN A 2 -27.44 -9.97 7.24
CA GLN A 2 -27.94 -10.89 8.28
C GLN A 2 -28.68 -12.14 7.74
N ARG A 3 -29.44 -12.04 6.63
CA ARG A 3 -30.14 -13.19 6.02
C ARG A 3 -29.17 -14.25 5.47
N ALA A 4 -28.17 -13.83 4.68
CA ALA A 4 -27.15 -14.73 4.14
C ALA A 4 -26.33 -15.43 5.24
N ALA A 5 -26.03 -14.73 6.35
CA ALA A 5 -25.33 -15.34 7.48
C ALA A 5 -26.17 -16.40 8.22
N LYS A 6 -27.50 -16.21 8.30
CA LYS A 6 -28.42 -17.21 8.86
C LYS A 6 -28.51 -18.44 7.97
N GLU A 7 -28.58 -18.25 6.66
CA GLU A 7 -28.65 -19.37 5.69
C GLU A 7 -27.38 -20.23 5.73
N ILE A 8 -26.20 -19.59 5.74
CA ILE A 8 -24.91 -20.29 5.90
C ILE A 8 -24.87 -21.12 7.18
N ARG A 9 -25.43 -20.59 8.28
CA ARG A 9 -25.48 -21.31 9.57
C ARG A 9 -26.43 -22.52 9.48
N LYS A 10 -27.59 -22.36 8.85
CA LYS A 10 -28.58 -23.43 8.66
C LYS A 10 -28.02 -24.54 7.77
N GLN A 11 -27.42 -24.20 6.64
CA GLN A 11 -26.76 -25.16 5.74
C GLN A 11 -25.65 -25.95 6.47
N GLY A 12 -24.84 -25.26 7.28
CA GLY A 12 -23.83 -25.92 8.11
C GLY A 12 -24.41 -26.88 9.15
N GLN A 13 -25.56 -26.55 9.76
CA GLN A 13 -26.27 -27.46 10.68
C GLN A 13 -26.85 -28.68 9.96
N MET A 14 -27.23 -28.54 8.69
CA MET A 14 -27.75 -29.62 7.86
C MET A 14 -26.65 -30.45 7.19
N GLY A 15 -25.37 -30.22 7.49
CA GLY A 15 -24.27 -30.97 6.90
C GLY A 15 -23.99 -30.65 5.43
N ILE A 16 -24.56 -29.55 4.90
CA ILE A 16 -24.44 -29.21 3.47
C ILE A 16 -23.13 -28.45 3.23
N GLU A 17 -22.33 -28.95 2.31
CA GLU A 17 -21.11 -28.28 1.85
C GLU A 17 -21.44 -27.02 1.06
N ARG A 18 -20.68 -25.97 1.33
CA ARG A 18 -20.84 -24.69 0.67
C ARG A 18 -19.91 -24.63 -0.54
N PRO A 19 -20.44 -24.50 -1.77
CA PRO A 19 -19.60 -24.23 -2.93
C PRO A 19 -18.98 -22.84 -2.80
N LEU A 20 -17.68 -22.77 -3.08
CA LEU A 20 -16.90 -21.53 -3.07
C LEU A 20 -16.26 -21.32 -4.43
N GLU A 21 -16.32 -20.08 -4.89
CA GLU A 21 -15.61 -19.65 -6.10
C GLU A 21 -14.17 -19.23 -5.78
N PRO A 22 -13.25 -19.34 -6.74
CA PRO A 22 -11.93 -18.72 -6.63
C PRO A 22 -12.01 -17.20 -6.40
N PRO A 23 -11.15 -16.61 -5.56
CA PRO A 23 -10.09 -17.25 -4.78
C PRO A 23 -10.52 -17.75 -3.40
N LYS A 24 -11.82 -17.66 -3.06
CA LYS A 24 -12.34 -18.01 -1.72
C LYS A 24 -12.26 -19.50 -1.42
N ASN A 25 -12.11 -20.34 -2.45
CA ASN A 25 -11.87 -21.77 -2.32
C ASN A 25 -10.38 -22.14 -2.29
N GLY A 26 -9.46 -21.17 -2.34
CA GLY A 26 -8.02 -21.39 -2.33
C GLY A 26 -7.38 -21.61 -3.70
N LEU A 27 -8.17 -21.71 -4.78
CA LEU A 27 -7.63 -21.74 -6.14
C LEU A 27 -7.34 -20.32 -6.64
N LEU A 28 -6.37 -20.17 -7.55
CA LEU A 28 -6.11 -18.90 -8.21
C LEU A 28 -7.26 -18.51 -9.15
N VAL A 29 -7.32 -17.22 -9.47
CA VAL A 29 -8.16 -16.69 -10.55
C VAL A 29 -7.25 -16.44 -11.76
N PRO A 30 -7.21 -17.32 -12.78
CA PRO A 30 -6.23 -17.24 -13.87
C PRO A 30 -6.20 -15.88 -14.57
N ASP A 31 -7.37 -15.27 -14.82
CA ASP A 31 -7.49 -13.97 -15.47
C ASP A 31 -6.85 -12.81 -14.68
N LEU A 32 -6.64 -12.99 -13.37
CA LEU A 32 -6.03 -11.98 -12.50
C LEU A 32 -4.53 -12.21 -12.29
N VAL A 33 -3.98 -13.35 -12.70
CA VAL A 33 -2.54 -13.61 -12.58
C VAL A 33 -1.71 -12.60 -13.39
N PRO A 34 -2.00 -12.34 -14.69
CA PRO A 34 -1.26 -11.33 -15.46
C PRO A 34 -1.41 -9.92 -14.87
N VAL A 35 -2.58 -9.60 -14.32
CA VAL A 35 -2.82 -8.32 -13.64
C VAL A 35 -1.92 -8.16 -12.42
N ALA A 36 -1.70 -9.22 -11.66
CA ALA A 36 -0.83 -9.19 -10.49
C ALA A 36 0.65 -8.98 -10.87
N TYR A 37 1.13 -9.61 -11.94
CA TYR A 37 2.46 -9.34 -12.50
C TYR A 37 2.60 -7.89 -12.98
N GLU A 38 1.63 -7.37 -13.75
CA GLU A 38 1.63 -5.97 -14.21
C GLU A 38 1.66 -5.00 -13.02
N VAL A 39 0.88 -5.27 -11.96
CA VAL A 39 0.87 -4.45 -10.75
C VAL A 39 2.24 -4.41 -10.10
N LEU A 40 2.93 -5.55 -9.99
CA LEU A 40 4.24 -5.62 -9.36
C LEU A 40 5.31 -4.87 -10.19
N ASP A 41 5.30 -5.01 -11.52
CA ASP A 41 6.24 -4.30 -12.39
C ASP A 41 6.01 -2.79 -12.36
N GLN A 42 4.75 -2.36 -12.41
CA GLN A 42 4.41 -0.94 -12.30
C GLN A 42 4.70 -0.39 -10.88
N TRP A 43 4.66 -1.23 -9.85
CA TRP A 43 5.08 -0.84 -8.50
C TRP A 43 6.58 -0.53 -8.45
N LYS A 44 7.43 -1.35 -9.05
CA LYS A 44 8.88 -1.09 -9.17
C LYS A 44 9.16 0.23 -9.87
N GLU A 45 8.50 0.47 -11.01
CA GLU A 45 8.62 1.74 -11.75
C GLU A 45 8.16 2.94 -10.92
N LEU A 46 7.09 2.80 -10.15
CA LEU A 46 6.59 3.84 -9.26
C LEU A 46 7.59 4.15 -8.14
N VAL A 47 8.08 3.13 -7.42
CA VAL A 47 9.03 3.30 -6.32
C VAL A 47 10.32 3.94 -6.83
N ARG A 48 10.88 3.43 -7.93
CA ARG A 48 12.08 3.99 -8.56
C ARG A 48 11.87 5.44 -8.99
N GLY A 49 10.77 5.71 -9.68
CA GLY A 49 10.44 7.05 -10.15
C GLY A 49 10.30 8.06 -9.01
N LEU A 50 9.63 7.69 -7.92
CA LEU A 50 9.51 8.54 -6.73
C LEU A 50 10.86 8.79 -6.04
N LYS A 51 11.71 7.76 -5.91
CA LYS A 51 13.07 7.92 -5.36
C LYS A 51 13.88 8.94 -6.18
N GLN A 52 13.78 8.89 -7.50
CA GLN A 52 14.48 9.83 -8.40
C GLN A 52 13.86 11.24 -8.37
N LEU A 53 12.53 11.37 -8.31
CA LEU A 53 11.86 12.66 -8.29
C LEU A 53 12.15 13.48 -7.01
N LEU A 54 12.53 12.83 -5.90
CA LEU A 54 12.93 13.51 -4.65
C LEU A 54 14.17 14.40 -4.82
N ASN A 55 14.96 14.19 -5.88
CA ASN A 55 16.09 15.04 -6.22
C ASN A 55 15.67 16.40 -6.79
N PHE A 56 14.48 16.48 -7.40
CA PHE A 56 13.98 17.69 -8.05
C PHE A 56 12.87 18.40 -7.27
N VAL A 57 12.02 17.65 -6.58
CA VAL A 57 10.85 18.18 -5.87
C VAL A 57 11.03 17.95 -4.38
N PRO A 58 11.25 19.01 -3.59
CA PRO A 58 11.35 18.88 -2.14
C PRO A 58 10.03 18.46 -1.52
N ILE A 59 10.15 17.67 -0.46
CA ILE A 59 9.02 17.15 0.30
C ILE A 59 9.32 17.39 1.78
N TYR A 60 8.29 17.75 2.52
CA TYR A 60 8.38 18.05 3.93
C TYR A 60 7.31 17.30 4.72
N GLY A 61 7.72 16.62 5.78
CA GLY A 61 6.82 16.10 6.81
C GLY A 61 6.80 17.03 8.02
N CYS A 62 5.68 17.11 8.72
CA CYS A 62 5.62 17.84 10.00
C CYS A 62 6.15 16.95 11.15
N ARG A 63 7.04 17.47 12.00
CA ARG A 63 7.59 16.71 13.15
C ARG A 63 6.55 16.26 14.17
N TYR A 64 5.39 16.92 14.20
CA TYR A 64 4.43 16.79 15.30
C TYR A 64 3.08 16.21 14.88
N CYS A 65 2.79 16.13 13.58
CA CYS A 65 1.54 15.59 13.05
C CYS A 65 1.77 14.96 11.68
N SER A 66 0.76 14.29 11.11
CA SER A 66 0.87 13.56 9.85
C SER A 66 0.73 14.42 8.58
N GLU A 67 0.79 15.75 8.69
CA GLU A 67 0.71 16.64 7.53
C GLU A 67 2.00 16.57 6.70
N VAL A 68 1.83 16.52 5.38
CA VAL A 68 2.92 16.46 4.39
C VAL A 68 2.73 17.60 3.40
N HIS A 69 3.84 18.20 2.98
CA HIS A 69 3.88 19.23 1.97
C HIS A 69 4.83 18.82 0.84
N VAL A 70 4.39 19.03 -0.39
CA VAL A 70 5.21 18.87 -1.60
C VAL A 70 5.41 20.26 -2.19
N GLY A 71 6.66 20.69 -2.34
CA GLY A 71 7.00 22.03 -2.82
C GLY A 71 8.23 22.61 -2.14
N LEU A 72 8.69 23.77 -2.63
CA LEU A 72 9.91 24.44 -2.17
C LEU A 72 9.81 24.94 -0.73
N VAL A 73 8.63 25.41 -0.31
CA VAL A 73 8.41 26.02 1.00
C VAL A 73 7.11 25.50 1.60
N GLY A 74 7.22 24.87 2.77
CA GLY A 74 6.07 24.40 3.54
C GLY A 74 5.00 25.48 3.77
N HIS A 75 3.73 25.07 3.77
CA HIS A 75 2.63 26.02 3.92
C HIS A 75 2.59 26.69 5.30
N GLN A 76 2.00 27.88 5.34
CA GLN A 76 1.80 28.72 6.53
C GLN A 76 0.35 28.69 7.05
N ILE A 77 -0.41 27.66 6.68
CA ILE A 77 -1.75 27.41 7.25
C ILE A 77 -1.59 26.93 8.70
N PRO A 78 -2.21 27.60 9.69
CA PRO A 78 -2.11 27.25 11.11
C PRO A 78 -3.12 26.16 11.48
N ASP A 79 -2.89 24.93 11.02
CA ASP A 79 -3.75 23.76 11.27
C ASP A 79 -3.02 22.53 11.81
N CYS A 80 -1.81 22.71 12.33
CA CYS A 80 -1.09 21.65 13.01
C CYS A 80 -1.80 21.23 14.29
N LEU A 81 -2.25 19.96 14.35
CA LEU A 81 -2.86 19.34 15.53
C LEU A 81 -1.85 18.60 16.42
N GLY A 82 -0.56 18.70 16.10
CA GLY A 82 0.51 18.02 16.82
C GLY A 82 0.79 18.57 18.22
N SER A 83 1.64 17.88 18.96
CA SER A 83 2.05 18.30 20.31
C SER A 83 2.65 19.72 20.33
N GLY A 84 2.35 20.47 21.39
CA GLY A 84 2.82 21.86 21.54
C GLY A 84 2.24 22.84 20.51
N ASN A 85 1.10 22.54 19.86
CA ASN A 85 0.50 23.43 18.85
C ASN A 85 0.21 24.85 19.39
N GLY A 86 -0.23 25.00 20.64
CA GLY A 86 -0.54 26.31 21.23
C GLY A 86 0.66 27.26 21.26
N GLN A 87 1.83 26.75 21.61
CA GLN A 87 3.08 27.52 21.63
C GLN A 87 3.54 27.89 20.21
N ARG A 88 3.29 27.01 19.23
CA ARG A 88 3.63 27.21 17.81
C ARG A 88 2.53 27.93 17.02
N ARG A 89 1.46 28.41 17.68
CA ARG A 89 0.28 29.02 17.03
C ARG A 89 -0.29 28.13 15.91
N SER A 90 -0.28 26.82 16.12
CA SER A 90 -0.70 25.79 15.17
C SER A 90 0.06 25.77 13.83
N LEU A 91 1.22 26.43 13.73
CA LEU A 91 2.09 26.33 12.55
C LEU A 91 2.87 25.01 12.56
N HIS A 92 3.06 24.41 11.39
CA HIS A 92 3.81 23.17 11.22
C HIS A 92 5.32 23.38 11.42
N SER A 93 6.01 22.34 11.90
CA SER A 93 7.47 22.31 11.96
C SER A 93 7.97 21.33 10.92
N TRP A 94 8.39 21.88 9.78
CA TRP A 94 8.77 21.11 8.61
C TRP A 94 10.16 20.49 8.78
N VAL A 95 10.29 19.23 8.39
CA VAL A 95 11.55 18.50 8.19
C VAL A 95 11.55 17.88 6.81
N ARG A 96 12.74 17.65 6.24
CA ARG A 96 12.85 16.98 4.94
C ARG A 96 12.18 15.60 5.03
N GLY A 97 11.21 15.39 4.14
CA GLY A 97 10.49 14.15 3.99
C GLY A 97 11.24 13.13 3.13
N SER A 98 10.62 11.97 3.02
CA SER A 98 11.09 10.77 2.33
C SER A 98 10.02 10.26 1.37
N ILE A 99 10.34 9.20 0.62
CA ILE A 99 9.34 8.50 -0.21
C ILE A 99 8.16 7.99 0.62
N ASN A 100 8.38 7.61 1.89
CA ASN A 100 7.34 7.09 2.78
C ASN A 100 6.29 8.16 3.16
N ASP A 101 6.65 9.44 3.06
CA ASP A 101 5.71 10.56 3.25
C ASP A 101 4.80 10.75 2.03
N VAL A 102 5.25 10.32 0.84
CA VAL A 102 4.51 10.39 -0.43
C VAL A 102 3.66 9.15 -0.65
N LEU A 103 4.28 7.99 -0.42
CA LEU A 103 3.72 6.66 -0.61
C LEU A 103 3.75 5.96 0.73
N LEU A 104 2.62 5.96 1.43
CA LEU A 104 2.53 5.40 2.78
C LEU A 104 2.95 3.93 2.76
N PRO A 105 3.97 3.54 3.56
CA PRO A 105 4.40 2.16 3.66
C PRO A 105 3.31 1.38 4.38
N ILE A 106 2.61 0.54 3.62
CA ILE A 106 1.56 -0.32 4.12
C ILE A 106 2.07 -1.75 4.00
N GLU A 107 2.14 -2.43 5.13
CA GLU A 107 2.75 -3.75 5.23
C GLU A 107 1.69 -4.79 5.61
N SER A 108 1.97 -6.03 5.22
CA SER A 108 1.22 -7.23 5.58
C SER A 108 2.20 -8.31 6.01
N TYR A 109 1.76 -9.19 6.89
CA TYR A 109 2.43 -10.47 7.06
C TYR A 109 2.39 -11.26 5.75
N HIS A 110 3.51 -11.87 5.41
CA HIS A 110 3.56 -12.90 4.38
C HIS A 110 2.92 -14.19 4.92
N VAL A 111 2.00 -14.78 4.15
CA VAL A 111 1.29 -16.00 4.54
C VAL A 111 1.43 -17.07 3.47
N PHE A 112 2.24 -18.11 3.74
CA PHE A 112 2.45 -19.23 2.82
C PHE A 112 1.14 -19.87 2.35
N ASP A 113 0.23 -20.21 3.27
CA ASP A 113 -1.11 -20.72 2.98
C ASP A 113 -2.19 -19.86 3.68
N PRO A 114 -2.96 -19.03 2.95
CA PRO A 114 -4.01 -18.19 3.55
C PRO A 114 -5.14 -18.99 4.22
N PHE A 115 -5.22 -20.29 3.91
CA PHE A 115 -6.18 -21.23 4.48
C PHE A 115 -5.51 -22.17 5.50
N GLY A 116 -4.23 -21.96 5.80
CA GLY A 116 -3.45 -22.72 6.76
C GLY A 116 -3.60 -22.20 8.19
N ARG A 117 -2.50 -22.25 8.95
CA ARG A 117 -2.48 -21.79 10.35
C ARG A 117 -2.54 -20.26 10.39
N ARG A 118 -3.33 -19.72 11.31
CA ARG A 118 -3.38 -18.28 11.55
C ARG A 118 -2.17 -17.86 12.38
N ILE A 119 -1.54 -16.75 11.98
CA ILE A 119 -0.41 -16.18 12.72
C ILE A 119 -0.89 -15.72 14.10
N LYS A 120 -0.34 -16.33 15.16
CA LYS A 120 -0.60 -15.92 16.54
C LYS A 120 0.31 -14.77 16.92
N HIS A 121 -0.10 -13.98 17.92
CA HIS A 121 0.69 -12.83 18.39
C HIS A 121 2.09 -13.20 18.91
N GLU A 122 2.23 -14.36 19.56
CA GLU A 122 3.50 -14.87 20.08
C GLU A 122 4.50 -15.16 18.94
N HIS A 123 3.99 -15.64 17.80
CA HIS A 123 4.78 -16.00 16.61
C HIS A 123 4.96 -14.83 15.63
N ARG A 124 4.60 -13.60 16.01
CA ARG A 124 4.59 -12.46 15.08
C ARG A 124 5.95 -12.08 14.50
N PHE A 125 7.04 -12.55 15.11
CA PHE A 125 8.41 -12.32 14.66
C PHE A 125 8.95 -13.50 13.83
N ASP A 126 8.18 -14.58 13.74
CA ASP A 126 8.52 -15.77 12.96
C ASP A 126 8.10 -15.60 11.48
N TYR A 127 7.37 -14.53 11.16
CA TYR A 127 6.83 -14.23 9.83
C TYR A 127 7.37 -12.89 9.34
N ASP A 128 7.72 -12.85 8.05
CA ASP A 128 8.15 -11.63 7.38
C ASP A 128 7.00 -10.64 7.23
N ARG A 129 7.35 -9.35 7.31
CA ARG A 129 6.47 -8.25 6.95
C ARG A 129 6.94 -7.68 5.62
N ILE A 130 6.03 -7.69 4.65
CA ILE A 130 6.30 -7.24 3.28
C ILE A 130 5.26 -6.20 2.86
N PRO A 131 5.52 -5.38 1.83
CA PRO A 131 4.53 -4.43 1.35
C PRO A 131 3.21 -5.16 1.00
N ALA A 132 2.08 -4.65 1.46
CA ALA A 132 0.79 -5.32 1.30
C ALA A 132 0.38 -5.51 -0.18
N ILE A 133 0.88 -4.65 -1.06
CA ILE A 133 0.76 -4.82 -2.52
C ILE A 133 1.48 -6.07 -3.02
N VAL A 134 2.68 -6.35 -2.49
CA VAL A 134 3.48 -7.53 -2.85
C VAL A 134 2.78 -8.79 -2.37
N GLU A 135 2.33 -8.82 -1.11
CA GLU A 135 1.56 -9.95 -0.58
C GLU A 135 0.27 -10.18 -1.41
N LEU A 136 -0.45 -9.12 -1.78
CA LEU A 136 -1.64 -9.24 -2.62
C LEU A 136 -1.31 -9.84 -4.00
N CYS A 137 -0.21 -9.44 -4.62
CA CYS A 137 0.23 -10.01 -5.88
C CYS A 137 0.65 -11.49 -5.73
N ILE A 138 1.34 -11.85 -4.63
CA ILE A 138 1.71 -13.24 -4.33
C ILE A 138 0.47 -14.11 -4.20
N GLN A 139 -0.52 -13.66 -3.41
CA GLN A 139 -1.78 -14.39 -3.25
C GLN A 139 -2.60 -14.43 -4.53
N ALA A 140 -2.37 -13.49 -5.45
CA ALA A 140 -3.00 -13.47 -6.76
C ALA A 140 -2.31 -14.36 -7.81
N GLY A 141 -1.18 -14.98 -7.47
CA GLY A 141 -0.49 -15.95 -8.31
C GLY A 141 0.89 -15.51 -8.81
N VAL A 142 1.43 -14.39 -8.30
CA VAL A 142 2.84 -14.03 -8.57
C VAL A 142 3.75 -14.90 -7.73
N ASP A 143 4.71 -15.55 -8.36
CA ASP A 143 5.75 -16.32 -7.68
C ASP A 143 6.97 -15.43 -7.39
N ILE A 144 7.33 -15.34 -6.11
CA ILE A 144 8.54 -14.68 -5.62
C ILE A 144 9.30 -15.74 -4.80
N PRO A 145 10.49 -16.19 -5.21
CA PRO A 145 11.20 -17.29 -4.56
C PRO A 145 11.42 -17.07 -3.05
N GLU A 146 11.66 -15.83 -2.64
CA GLU A 146 11.90 -15.42 -1.25
C GLU A 146 10.63 -15.48 -0.39
N TYR A 147 9.46 -15.36 -1.03
CA TYR A 147 8.15 -15.35 -0.38
C TYR A 147 7.24 -16.41 -1.02
N PRO A 148 7.53 -17.70 -0.78
CA PRO A 148 6.79 -18.79 -1.40
C PRO A 148 5.33 -18.80 -0.94
N SER A 149 4.44 -19.29 -1.80
CA SER A 149 3.03 -19.45 -1.45
C SER A 149 2.48 -20.77 -1.98
N ARG A 150 1.63 -21.40 -1.18
CA ARG A 150 0.99 -22.67 -1.51
C ARG A 150 -0.01 -22.49 -2.65
N ARG A 151 0.34 -22.99 -3.83
CA ARG A 151 -0.56 -23.09 -4.98
C ARG A 151 -1.43 -24.33 -4.88
N ARG A 152 -2.73 -24.15 -4.66
CA ARG A 152 -3.68 -25.27 -4.51
C ARG A 152 -4.18 -25.71 -5.88
N THR A 153 -4.24 -27.02 -6.10
CA THR A 153 -4.89 -27.64 -7.28
C THR A 153 -6.29 -28.16 -6.96
N GLN A 154 -6.59 -28.35 -5.67
CA GLN A 154 -7.89 -28.75 -5.17
C GLN A 154 -8.46 -27.68 -4.24
N PRO A 155 -9.76 -27.36 -4.36
CA PRO A 155 -10.39 -26.36 -3.51
C PRO A 155 -10.50 -26.86 -2.07
N ILE A 156 -10.43 -25.93 -1.12
CA ILE A 156 -10.84 -26.23 0.26
C ILE A 156 -12.32 -26.58 0.29
N ARG A 157 -12.73 -27.33 1.30
CA ARG A 157 -14.16 -27.62 1.55
C ARG A 157 -14.61 -26.94 2.82
N MET A 158 -15.78 -26.32 2.76
CA MET A 158 -16.38 -25.63 3.89
C MET A 158 -17.79 -26.12 4.17
N MET A 159 -18.13 -26.19 5.45
CA MET A 159 -19.47 -26.44 5.94
C MET A 159 -19.88 -25.28 6.85
N GLY A 160 -20.87 -24.50 6.41
CA GLY A 160 -21.20 -23.22 7.02
C GLY A 160 -20.01 -22.23 7.03
N LYS A 161 -19.44 -21.97 8.20
CA LYS A 161 -18.23 -21.12 8.39
C LYS A 161 -16.97 -21.91 8.73
N LYS A 162 -17.08 -23.24 8.91
CA LYS A 162 -15.97 -24.10 9.31
C LYS A 162 -15.33 -24.69 8.05
N VAL A 163 -14.01 -24.61 7.96
CA VAL A 163 -13.26 -25.38 6.96
C VAL A 163 -13.24 -26.83 7.45
N ILE A 164 -13.74 -27.74 6.62
CA ILE A 164 -13.79 -29.19 6.93
C ILE A 164 -12.62 -29.94 6.30
N ASP A 165 -12.06 -29.40 5.22
CA ASP A 165 -10.89 -29.96 4.55
C ASP A 165 -10.02 -28.83 4.00
N HIS A 166 -8.77 -28.81 4.46
CA HIS A 166 -7.74 -27.88 4.02
C HIS A 166 -6.87 -28.48 2.89
N GLY A 167 -7.18 -29.67 2.38
CA GLY A 167 -6.33 -30.39 1.42
C GLY A 167 -4.99 -30.80 2.04
N GLY A 168 -4.98 -31.15 3.33
CA GLY A 168 -3.76 -31.42 4.10
C GLY A 168 -3.02 -30.16 4.56
N HIS A 169 -2.17 -30.30 5.58
CA HIS A 169 -1.27 -29.25 6.05
C HIS A 169 0.09 -29.45 5.41
N VAL A 170 0.62 -28.40 4.78
CA VAL A 170 1.98 -28.34 4.28
C VAL A 170 2.74 -27.44 5.23
N GLU A 171 3.88 -27.90 5.73
CA GLU A 171 4.74 -27.05 6.56
C GLU A 171 5.24 -25.88 5.71
N ASP A 172 5.22 -24.69 6.31
CA ASP A 172 5.75 -23.50 5.67
C ASP A 172 7.22 -23.77 5.31
N PRO A 173 7.66 -23.42 4.09
CA PRO A 173 9.06 -23.55 3.71
C PRO A 173 9.93 -22.82 4.74
N GLN A 174 11.08 -23.40 5.07
CA GLN A 174 12.11 -22.65 5.80
C GLN A 174 12.37 -21.34 5.05
N PRO A 175 12.45 -20.18 5.74
CA PRO A 175 12.68 -18.91 5.09
C PRO A 175 13.89 -19.03 4.18
N TYR A 176 13.71 -18.75 2.89
CA TYR A 176 14.74 -18.88 1.88
C TYR A 176 15.80 -17.80 2.14
N ARG A 177 16.86 -18.17 2.88
CA ARG A 177 18.01 -17.31 3.18
C ARG A 177 19.16 -17.57 2.21
N SER A 178 18.89 -17.66 0.91
CA SER A 178 20.00 -17.66 -0.05
C SER A 178 20.57 -16.25 -0.16
N ARG A 179 21.89 -16.16 -0.16
CA ARG A 179 22.65 -14.93 -0.37
C ARG A 179 22.89 -14.77 -1.88
N GLU A 180 21.82 -14.86 -2.66
CA GLU A 180 21.87 -14.66 -4.11
C GLU A 180 21.67 -13.16 -4.38
N GLU A 181 22.55 -12.57 -5.19
CA GLU A 181 22.56 -11.13 -5.45
C GLU A 181 21.26 -10.66 -6.14
N ASP A 182 20.70 -11.50 -7.01
CA ASP A 182 19.46 -11.23 -7.75
C ASP A 182 18.23 -11.11 -6.83
N SER A 183 18.15 -11.95 -5.79
CA SER A 183 17.09 -11.91 -4.77
C SER A 183 17.09 -10.60 -4.00
N MET A 184 18.28 -10.13 -3.58
CA MET A 184 18.42 -8.86 -2.88
C MET A 184 18.07 -7.66 -3.76
N ALA A 185 18.37 -7.73 -5.06
CA ALA A 185 18.01 -6.70 -6.02
C ALA A 185 16.48 -6.58 -6.16
N LEU A 186 15.77 -7.70 -6.36
CA LEU A 186 14.32 -7.71 -6.48
C LEU A 186 13.63 -7.10 -5.24
N LEU A 187 14.04 -7.51 -4.03
CA LEU A 187 13.46 -7.02 -2.79
C LEU A 187 13.69 -5.51 -2.60
N SER A 188 14.88 -5.02 -2.97
CA SER A 188 15.23 -3.58 -2.91
C SER A 188 14.37 -2.72 -3.84
N GLU A 189 13.99 -3.25 -5.01
CA GLU A 189 13.11 -2.53 -5.96
C GLU A 189 11.65 -2.44 -5.48
N LEU A 190 11.20 -3.42 -4.69
CA LEU A 190 9.85 -3.45 -4.14
C LEU A 190 9.70 -2.59 -2.89
N ASP A 191 10.81 -2.28 -2.22
CA ASP A 191 10.83 -1.61 -0.93
C ASP A 191 10.96 -0.08 -1.04
N THR A 192 10.11 0.61 -0.28
CA THR A 192 10.13 2.06 -0.11
C THR A 192 11.12 2.50 0.97
N PHE A 193 11.60 1.62 1.85
CA PHE A 193 12.57 1.94 2.89
C PHE A 193 14.03 1.97 2.41
N GLY A 194 14.31 1.36 1.25
CA GLY A 194 15.64 1.44 0.64
C GLY A 194 16.09 2.89 0.37
N PRO A 195 17.40 3.18 0.44
CA PRO A 195 17.92 4.53 0.23
C PRO A 195 17.51 5.09 -1.14
N PRO A 196 17.46 6.43 -1.32
CA PRO A 196 17.33 7.03 -2.63
C PRO A 196 18.39 6.44 -3.57
N THR A 197 17.99 6.12 -4.80
CA THR A 197 18.93 5.62 -5.81
C THR A 197 20.04 6.64 -6.01
N ALA A 198 21.30 6.19 -6.06
CA ALA A 198 22.44 7.06 -6.39
C ALA A 198 22.30 7.72 -7.77
N ASP A 199 21.49 7.12 -8.64
CA ASP A 199 21.13 7.64 -9.94
C ASP A 199 20.26 8.90 -9.81
N CYS A 200 20.90 10.06 -9.88
CA CYS A 200 20.24 11.32 -10.15
C CYS A 200 20.12 11.45 -11.68
N PRO A 201 18.92 11.29 -12.26
CA PRO A 201 18.76 11.47 -13.71
C PRO A 201 19.06 12.93 -14.08
N PRO A 202 19.45 13.22 -15.34
CA PRO A 202 19.68 14.58 -15.77
C PRO A 202 18.39 15.40 -15.71
N GLU A 203 18.50 16.70 -15.46
CA GLU A 203 17.36 17.63 -15.38
C GLU A 203 16.48 17.59 -16.65
N THR A 204 17.08 17.31 -17.80
CA THR A 204 16.40 17.16 -19.10
C THR A 204 15.39 16.02 -19.12
N ASP A 205 15.57 14.99 -18.30
CA ASP A 205 14.69 13.84 -18.22
C ASP A 205 13.58 14.00 -17.16
N ARG A 206 13.61 15.08 -16.37
CA ARG A 206 12.69 15.33 -15.25
C ARG A 206 11.22 15.22 -15.64
N GLN A 207 10.84 15.82 -16.77
CA GLN A 207 9.45 15.78 -17.26
C GLN A 207 9.05 14.35 -17.66
N ARG A 208 9.87 13.65 -18.44
CA ARG A 208 9.62 12.28 -18.88
C ARG A 208 9.55 11.31 -17.70
N LEU A 209 10.40 11.53 -16.70
CA LEU A 209 10.38 10.78 -15.44
C LEU A 209 9.03 10.96 -14.73
N ALA A 210 8.60 12.21 -14.52
CA ALA A 210 7.32 12.51 -13.88
C ALA A 210 6.12 11.88 -14.60
N GLU A 211 6.07 11.95 -15.93
CA GLU A 211 5.02 11.34 -16.75
C GLU A 211 4.99 9.81 -16.59
N ARG A 212 6.16 9.16 -16.63
CA ARG A 212 6.30 7.71 -16.40
C ARG A 212 5.86 7.31 -14.99
N THR A 213 6.28 8.05 -13.97
CA THR A 213 5.92 7.77 -12.57
C THR A 213 4.41 7.94 -12.35
N LEU A 214 3.80 8.97 -12.91
CA LEU A 214 2.35 9.20 -12.82
C LEU A 214 1.54 8.10 -13.54
N LYS A 215 2.03 7.64 -14.70
CA LYS A 215 1.46 6.50 -15.41
C LYS A 215 1.54 5.23 -14.57
N ALA A 216 2.71 4.93 -13.99
CA ALA A 216 2.91 3.78 -13.10
C ALA A 216 1.95 3.81 -11.90
N TYR A 217 1.84 4.97 -11.23
CA TYR A 217 0.88 5.19 -10.13
C TYR A 217 -0.57 4.87 -10.54
N SER A 218 -0.97 5.33 -11.72
CA SER A 218 -2.33 5.11 -12.25
C SER A 218 -2.58 3.63 -12.59
N SER A 219 -1.58 2.95 -13.18
CA SER A 219 -1.61 1.52 -13.49
C SER A 219 -1.72 0.67 -12.22
N VAL A 220 -0.88 0.94 -11.20
CA VAL A 220 -0.93 0.28 -9.89
C VAL A 220 -2.32 0.42 -9.28
N ARG A 221 -2.86 1.64 -9.21
CA ARG A 221 -4.21 1.89 -8.66
C ARG A 221 -5.31 1.17 -9.41
N ARG A 222 -5.18 1.02 -10.73
CA ARG A 222 -6.15 0.29 -11.55
C ARG A 222 -6.06 -1.21 -11.27
N GLY A 223 -4.87 -1.80 -11.31
CA GLY A 223 -4.65 -3.21 -11.07
C GLY A 223 -5.03 -3.64 -9.65
N LEU A 224 -4.64 -2.87 -8.63
CA LEU A 224 -5.08 -3.08 -7.24
C LEU A 224 -6.61 -3.12 -7.11
N ARG A 225 -7.32 -2.19 -7.77
CA ARG A 225 -8.79 -2.19 -7.79
C ARG A 225 -9.37 -3.44 -8.45
N LEU A 226 -8.70 -4.02 -9.45
CA LEU A 226 -9.14 -5.27 -10.08
C LEU A 226 -8.90 -6.47 -9.14
N LEU A 227 -7.73 -6.56 -8.53
CA LEU A 227 -7.39 -7.62 -7.59
C LEU A 227 -8.31 -7.61 -6.36
N MET A 228 -8.49 -6.45 -5.74
CA MET A 228 -9.31 -6.27 -4.53
C MET A 228 -10.82 -6.51 -4.75
N ARG A 229 -11.30 -6.64 -6.01
CA ARG A 229 -12.68 -7.08 -6.28
C ARG A 229 -12.89 -8.57 -5.97
N LYS A 230 -11.84 -9.38 -6.03
CA LYS A 230 -11.89 -10.84 -5.85
C LYS A 230 -11.11 -11.30 -4.62
N TYR A 231 -9.90 -10.79 -4.45
CA TYR A 231 -9.05 -11.08 -3.30
C TYR A 231 -9.46 -10.24 -2.09
N THR A 232 -9.48 -10.88 -0.92
CA THR A 232 -9.89 -10.22 0.32
C THR A 232 -8.70 -9.47 0.90
N VAL A 233 -8.87 -8.16 1.11
CA VAL A 233 -7.91 -7.31 1.82
C VAL A 233 -8.65 -6.61 2.95
N LYS A 234 -8.09 -6.63 4.16
CA LYS A 234 -8.69 -6.01 5.34
C LYS A 234 -7.66 -5.11 6.00
N CYS A 235 -8.02 -3.87 6.31
CA CYS A 235 -7.12 -2.92 6.96
C CYS A 235 -7.56 -2.69 8.40
N CYS A 236 -6.63 -2.56 9.35
CA CYS A 236 -6.99 -2.18 10.71
C CYS A 236 -7.33 -0.68 10.77
N GLY A 237 -8.40 -0.32 11.47
CA GLY A 237 -8.80 1.08 11.68
C GLY A 237 -7.98 1.81 12.76
N TYR A 238 -7.05 1.13 13.43
CA TYR A 238 -6.28 1.66 14.55
C TYR A 238 -4.76 1.56 14.37
N CYS A 239 -4.28 0.80 13.38
CA CYS A 239 -2.86 0.71 13.05
C CYS A 239 -2.70 0.55 11.53
N SER A 240 -1.49 0.71 11.02
CA SER A 240 -1.13 0.57 9.60
C SER A 240 -1.14 -0.87 9.08
N GLU A 241 -1.70 -1.81 9.83
CA GLU A 241 -1.69 -3.24 9.49
C GLU A 241 -2.72 -3.56 8.43
N VAL A 242 -2.28 -4.25 7.38
CA VAL A 242 -3.15 -4.79 6.34
C VAL A 242 -3.00 -6.30 6.29
N HIS A 243 -4.14 -6.98 6.22
CA HIS A 243 -4.21 -8.40 6.00
C HIS A 243 -4.68 -8.68 4.58
N VAL A 244 -3.92 -9.50 3.87
CA VAL A 244 -4.32 -10.11 2.60
C VAL A 244 -4.74 -11.56 2.86
N GLY A 245 -5.94 -11.91 2.41
CA GLY A 245 -6.50 -13.25 2.55
C GLY A 245 -7.83 -13.31 3.30
N PRO A 246 -8.41 -14.52 3.41
CA PRO A 246 -9.76 -14.70 3.93
C PRO A 246 -9.84 -14.60 5.47
N PHE A 247 -8.83 -15.09 6.20
CA PHE A 247 -8.97 -15.44 7.62
C PHE A 247 -8.28 -14.53 8.65
N GLY A 248 -7.51 -13.53 8.25
CA GLY A 248 -6.82 -12.63 9.19
C GLY A 248 -5.79 -13.35 10.08
N HIS A 249 -4.96 -12.56 10.77
CA HIS A 249 -4.10 -13.06 11.85
C HIS A 249 -4.68 -12.69 13.23
N ASP A 250 -4.11 -13.27 14.29
CA ASP A 250 -4.45 -12.97 15.70
C ASP A 250 -3.45 -12.01 16.36
N VAL A 251 -2.45 -11.53 15.64
CA VAL A 251 -1.49 -10.54 16.14
C VAL A 251 -2.19 -9.26 16.58
N LYS A 252 -2.01 -8.81 17.82
CA LYS A 252 -2.59 -7.56 18.35
C LYS A 252 -1.56 -6.43 18.35
N LEU A 253 -1.35 -5.79 17.19
CA LEU A 253 -0.42 -4.64 17.07
C LEU A 253 -1.10 -3.30 17.42
N CYS A 254 -2.37 -3.12 17.08
CA CYS A 254 -3.13 -1.99 17.58
C CYS A 254 -3.42 -2.22 19.07
N GLY A 255 -3.06 -1.31 19.96
CA GLY A 255 -3.37 -1.37 21.40
C GLY A 255 -4.87 -1.37 21.75
N ALA A 256 -5.74 -1.57 20.77
CA ALA A 256 -7.17 -1.78 20.92
C ALA A 256 -7.47 -3.23 21.36
N PHE A 257 -8.59 -3.41 22.07
CA PHE A 257 -9.03 -4.72 22.57
C PHE A 257 -9.22 -5.78 21.46
N LYS A 258 -9.61 -5.35 20.24
CA LYS A 258 -9.71 -6.17 19.02
C LYS A 258 -9.45 -5.31 17.77
N HIS A 259 -8.96 -5.93 16.69
CA HIS A 259 -8.88 -5.29 15.38
C HIS A 259 -10.26 -4.85 14.88
N GLN A 260 -10.39 -3.58 14.54
CA GLN A 260 -11.55 -3.08 13.79
C GLN A 260 -11.18 -2.98 12.32
N TRP A 261 -11.62 -3.97 11.54
CA TRP A 261 -11.33 -4.00 10.11
C TRP A 261 -12.17 -2.96 9.35
N ARG A 262 -11.53 -2.19 8.46
CA ARG A 262 -12.12 -1.22 7.54
C ARG A 262 -11.61 -1.45 6.11
N ASP A 263 -12.32 -0.83 5.16
CA ASP A 263 -11.90 -0.79 3.76
C ASP A 263 -10.77 0.23 3.59
N GLY A 264 -9.54 -0.24 3.34
CA GLY A 264 -8.41 0.52 2.77
C GLY A 264 -7.88 1.74 3.56
N PRO A 265 -6.56 1.97 3.64
CA PRO A 265 -6.06 3.28 4.02
C PRO A 265 -6.35 4.32 2.92
N ALA A 266 -6.67 5.55 3.31
CA ALA A 266 -6.80 6.66 2.37
C ALA A 266 -5.43 7.08 1.83
N PRO A 267 -5.31 7.50 0.55
CA PRO A 267 -4.08 8.08 0.03
C PRO A 267 -3.64 9.29 0.86
N ASN A 268 -2.34 9.57 0.94
CA ASN A 268 -1.87 10.80 1.57
C ASN A 268 -2.20 11.99 0.65
N TYR A 269 -3.08 12.89 1.08
CA TYR A 269 -3.52 14.06 0.31
C TYR A 269 -2.84 15.33 0.84
N VAL A 270 -2.12 16.01 -0.05
CA VAL A 270 -1.42 17.26 0.25
C VAL A 270 -2.13 18.43 -0.41
N TRP A 271 -1.88 19.65 0.08
CA TRP A 271 -2.35 20.87 -0.57
C TRP A 271 -1.70 21.04 -1.95
N HIS A 272 -2.51 21.35 -2.95
CA HIS A 272 -2.02 21.64 -4.30
C HIS A 272 -1.35 23.02 -4.34
N VAL A 273 -0.13 23.09 -4.88
CA VAL A 273 0.64 24.32 -5.03
C VAL A 273 0.67 24.72 -6.50
N ARG A 274 -0.17 25.69 -6.88
CA ARG A 274 -0.32 26.14 -8.28
C ARG A 274 0.95 26.78 -8.84
N ASP A 275 1.66 27.57 -8.02
CA ASP A 275 2.93 28.20 -8.39
C ASP A 275 3.98 27.82 -7.34
N PRO A 276 4.84 26.82 -7.61
CA PRO A 276 5.85 26.36 -6.66
C PRO A 276 6.88 27.43 -6.27
N VAL A 277 7.08 28.45 -7.10
CA VAL A 277 8.00 29.58 -6.86
C VAL A 277 7.27 30.77 -6.23
N GLY A 278 5.94 30.70 -6.12
CA GLY A 278 5.09 31.73 -5.55
C GLY A 278 5.16 31.77 -4.01
N PRO A 279 4.40 32.69 -3.39
CA PRO A 279 4.30 32.77 -1.93
C PRO A 279 3.71 31.47 -1.35
N PRO A 280 4.10 31.09 -0.12
CA PRO A 280 3.59 29.89 0.52
C PRO A 280 2.09 29.99 0.76
N LEU A 281 1.41 28.84 0.78
CA LEU A 281 -0.03 28.78 1.04
C LEU A 281 -0.35 29.32 2.45
N THR A 282 -1.22 30.31 2.53
CA THR A 282 -1.65 30.93 3.80
C THR A 282 -3.11 30.63 4.13
N ALA A 283 -3.49 30.84 5.40
CA ALA A 283 -4.85 30.59 5.87
C ALA A 283 -5.94 31.41 5.13
N ALA A 284 -5.59 32.60 4.63
CA ALA A 284 -6.52 33.53 4.01
C ALA A 284 -7.27 32.92 2.81
N LEU A 285 -6.58 32.09 2.02
CA LEU A 285 -7.14 31.44 0.84
C LEU A 285 -7.38 29.94 1.02
N LYS A 286 -7.34 29.42 2.25
CA LYS A 286 -7.49 27.98 2.55
C LYS A 286 -8.70 27.34 1.88
N ARG A 287 -9.82 28.07 1.81
CA ARG A 287 -11.08 27.60 1.20
C ARG A 287 -11.01 27.42 -0.33
N PHE A 288 -10.01 28.00 -0.99
CA PHE A 288 -9.82 27.97 -2.44
C PHE A 288 -8.73 26.99 -2.87
N TYR A 289 -7.94 26.47 -1.94
CA TYR A 289 -6.92 25.47 -2.26
C TYR A 289 -7.55 24.09 -2.45
N GLY A 290 -7.12 23.41 -3.50
CA GLY A 290 -7.41 21.98 -3.70
C GLY A 290 -6.45 21.10 -2.91
N LYS A 291 -6.83 19.83 -2.74
CA LYS A 291 -5.91 18.77 -2.31
C LYS A 291 -5.78 17.71 -3.40
N ALA A 292 -4.59 17.14 -3.52
CA ALA A 292 -4.29 16.05 -4.44
C ALA A 292 -3.47 14.96 -3.73
N PRO A 293 -3.46 13.71 -4.20
CA PRO A 293 -2.53 12.71 -3.68
C PRO A 293 -1.09 13.19 -3.80
N ALA A 294 -0.26 12.97 -2.77
CA ALA A 294 1.14 13.42 -2.73
C ALA A 294 1.93 13.00 -3.97
N VAL A 295 1.74 11.76 -4.44
CA VAL A 295 2.35 11.23 -5.67
C VAL A 295 2.00 12.09 -6.89
N VAL A 296 0.75 12.51 -7.00
CA VAL A 296 0.26 13.34 -8.13
C VAL A 296 0.87 14.73 -8.04
N GLU A 297 0.83 15.36 -6.86
CA GLU A 297 1.39 16.69 -6.65
C GLU A 297 2.89 16.71 -6.98
N MET A 298 3.64 15.69 -6.55
CA MET A 298 5.06 15.55 -6.83
C MET A 298 5.35 15.44 -8.33
N CYS A 299 4.58 14.62 -9.07
CA CYS A 299 4.74 14.50 -10.52
C CYS A 299 4.38 15.80 -11.25
N VAL A 300 3.32 16.49 -10.83
CA VAL A 300 2.90 17.76 -11.45
C VAL A 300 3.94 18.85 -11.23
N GLN A 301 4.52 18.96 -10.04
CA GLN A 301 5.57 19.95 -9.78
C GLN A 301 6.89 19.63 -10.50
N ALA A 302 7.19 18.36 -10.75
CA ALA A 302 8.34 17.95 -11.56
C ALA A 302 8.15 18.21 -13.07
N ALA A 303 6.91 18.21 -13.56
CA ALA A 303 6.57 18.53 -14.94
C ALA A 303 5.65 19.77 -15.00
N PRO A 304 6.16 20.97 -14.61
CA PRO A 304 5.33 22.17 -14.63
C PRO A 304 4.90 22.43 -16.08
N PRO A 305 3.61 22.71 -16.34
CA PRO A 305 3.17 23.04 -17.69
C PRO A 305 3.98 24.23 -18.19
N SER A 306 4.38 24.20 -19.46
CA SER A 306 5.03 25.35 -20.10
C SER A 306 4.17 26.58 -19.84
N ARG A 307 4.75 27.60 -19.17
CA ARG A 307 4.04 28.85 -18.91
C ARG A 307 3.53 29.35 -20.26
N ARG A 308 2.21 29.38 -20.47
CA ARG A 308 1.67 30.19 -21.56
C ARG A 308 2.17 31.61 -21.31
N PRO A 309 2.82 32.29 -22.27
CA PRO A 309 3.19 33.67 -22.08
C PRO A 309 1.92 34.43 -21.71
N THR A 310 1.96 35.08 -20.55
CA THR A 310 0.93 36.03 -20.13
C THR A 310 0.79 37.04 -21.26
N ALA A 311 -0.39 37.12 -21.86
CA ALA A 311 -0.72 38.23 -22.76
C ALA A 311 -0.50 39.52 -21.96
N GLN A 312 0.42 40.36 -22.46
CA GLN A 312 0.62 41.72 -21.99
C GLN A 312 -0.59 42.58 -22.35
#